data_AF-Q7M147-F1
#
_entry.id   AF-Q7M147-F1
#
_cell.length_a   1.000
_cell.length_b   1.000
_cell.length_c   1.000
_cell.angle_alpha   90.00
_cell.angle_beta   90.00
_cell.angle_gamma   90.00
#
_symmetry.space_group_name_H-M   'P 1'
#
loop_
_entity.id
_entity.type
_entity.pdbx_description
1 polymer ?
#
loop_
_entity_poly.entity_id
_entity_poly.type
_entity_poly.pdbx_seq_one_letter_code
_entity_poly.pdbx_strand_id
1 'polypeptide(L)'
;MASNASDELIGTWVSGWAGARGYETRNEGRVHAALRHDTTEDWEYVIYGPSKEELAAVAETLKKHPNRRLTAFDDSAENLVVIANEVGLQVTADDEALMVTLEAVHDVEVPLPADGFVFQIERDGTHAYVSLHPEDNEELVAASGHVSAVNGFAIFDRIITGADFRRRGLGTLIMRAWLPWHR
;
A
#
# COMPACT_ATOMS: atom_id res chain seq x y z
N MET A 1 17.23 -5.13 11.73
CA MET A 1 17.76 -5.23 10.36
C MET A 1 16.66 -4.71 9.46
N ALA A 2 16.87 -3.59 8.76
CA ALA A 2 15.93 -3.19 7.71
C ALA A 2 15.94 -4.30 6.66
N SER A 3 14.78 -4.79 6.25
CA SER A 3 14.71 -5.70 5.11
C SER A 3 15.16 -4.91 3.89
N ASN A 4 16.24 -5.34 3.23
CA ASN A 4 16.55 -4.82 1.89
C ASN A 4 15.36 -5.14 0.98
N ALA A 5 15.03 -4.23 0.06
CA ALA A 5 13.97 -4.47 -0.90
C ALA A 5 14.27 -5.75 -1.71
N SER A 6 13.22 -6.52 -1.99
CA SER A 6 13.31 -7.77 -2.74
C SER A 6 12.01 -8.02 -3.49
N ASP A 7 12.09 -8.82 -4.56
CA ASP A 7 10.93 -9.25 -5.33
C ASP A 7 9.87 -9.95 -4.43
N GLU A 8 10.32 -10.78 -3.49
CA GLU A 8 9.46 -11.46 -2.52
C GLU A 8 8.73 -10.47 -1.58
N LEU A 9 9.43 -9.44 -1.12
CA LEU A 9 8.84 -8.40 -0.28
C LEU A 9 7.84 -7.56 -1.08
N ILE A 10 8.16 -7.21 -2.33
CA ILE A 10 7.23 -6.50 -3.22
C ILE A 10 6.00 -7.37 -3.52
N GLY A 11 6.16 -8.65 -3.83
CA GLY A 11 5.04 -9.56 -4.04
C GLY A 11 4.15 -9.71 -2.80
N THR A 12 4.75 -9.73 -1.61
CA THR A 12 4.01 -9.71 -0.33
C THR A 12 3.25 -8.41 -0.14
N TRP A 13 3.87 -7.27 -0.43
CA TRP A 13 3.22 -5.96 -0.39
C TRP A 13 2.06 -5.85 -1.40
N VAL A 14 2.26 -6.26 -2.65
CA VAL A 14 1.20 -6.26 -3.69
C VAL A 14 0.02 -7.11 -3.25
N SER A 15 0.28 -8.31 -2.71
CA SER A 15 -0.77 -9.20 -2.22
C SER A 15 -1.60 -8.57 -1.11
N GLY A 16 -0.94 -7.90 -0.15
CA GLY A 16 -1.63 -7.22 0.95
C GLY A 16 -2.38 -5.96 0.50
N TRP A 17 -1.76 -5.13 -0.34
CA TRP A 17 -2.35 -3.91 -0.88
C TRP A 17 -3.57 -4.20 -1.76
N ALA A 18 -3.44 -5.15 -2.69
CA ALA A 18 -4.54 -5.57 -3.55
C ALA A 18 -5.66 -6.24 -2.74
N GLY A 19 -5.31 -7.11 -1.79
CA GLY A 19 -6.27 -7.75 -0.89
C GLY A 19 -7.06 -6.75 -0.06
N ALA A 20 -6.39 -5.75 0.52
CA ALA A 20 -7.01 -4.67 1.29
C ALA A 20 -8.00 -3.81 0.47
N ARG A 21 -7.91 -3.87 -0.86
CA ARG A 21 -8.81 -3.16 -1.79
C ARG A 21 -9.76 -4.10 -2.55
N GLY A 22 -9.67 -5.41 -2.35
CA GLY A 22 -10.49 -6.40 -3.04
C GLY A 22 -10.14 -6.58 -4.53
N TYR A 23 -8.93 -6.19 -4.95
CA TYR A 23 -8.50 -6.33 -6.35
C TYR A 23 -8.18 -7.78 -6.72
N GLU A 24 -8.48 -8.17 -7.96
CA GLU A 24 -7.97 -9.41 -8.54
C GLU A 24 -6.45 -9.29 -8.75
N THR A 25 -5.70 -10.33 -8.40
CA THR A 25 -4.24 -10.37 -8.61
C THR A 25 -3.82 -11.46 -9.57
N ARG A 26 -2.72 -11.23 -10.29
CA ARG A 26 -2.03 -12.19 -11.14
C ARG A 26 -0.52 -12.05 -10.98
N ASN A 27 0.20 -13.14 -11.25
CA ASN A 27 1.66 -13.14 -11.28
C ASN A 27 2.13 -13.78 -12.59
N GLU A 28 2.97 -13.05 -13.33
CA GLU A 28 3.61 -13.52 -14.56
C GLU A 28 5.13 -13.41 -14.38
N GLY A 29 5.74 -14.48 -13.86
CA GLY A 29 7.17 -14.44 -13.47
C GLY A 29 7.40 -13.41 -12.35
N ARG A 30 8.20 -12.38 -12.64
CA ARG A 30 8.53 -11.25 -11.72
C ARG A 30 7.58 -10.06 -11.84
N VAL A 31 6.61 -10.11 -12.75
CA VAL A 31 5.61 -9.06 -12.89
C VAL A 31 4.41 -9.44 -12.03
N HIS A 32 4.22 -8.72 -10.93
CA HIS A 32 2.99 -8.77 -10.15
C HIS A 32 1.95 -7.86 -10.79
N ALA A 33 0.68 -8.25 -10.76
CA ALA A 33 -0.39 -7.45 -11.35
C ALA A 33 -1.62 -7.41 -10.45
N ALA A 34 -2.25 -6.25 -10.34
CA ALA A 34 -3.53 -6.06 -9.65
C ALA A 34 -4.53 -5.32 -10.54
N LEU A 35 -5.75 -5.82 -10.67
CA LEU A 35 -6.80 -5.21 -11.48
C LEU A 35 -7.47 -4.07 -10.70
N ARG A 36 -7.22 -2.83 -11.12
CA ARG A 36 -7.73 -1.62 -10.46
C ARG A 36 -9.11 -1.21 -10.98
N HIS A 37 -10.09 -2.07 -10.72
CA HIS A 37 -11.46 -1.94 -11.21
C HIS A 37 -12.18 -0.65 -10.76
N ASP A 38 -11.68 0.06 -9.76
CA ASP A 38 -12.28 1.26 -9.17
C ASP A 38 -11.67 2.58 -9.68
N THR A 39 -10.57 2.52 -10.43
CA THR A 39 -9.76 3.70 -10.77
C THR A 39 -9.34 3.73 -12.23
N THR A 40 -8.54 2.76 -12.69
CA THR A 40 -8.11 2.71 -14.09
C THR A 40 -8.93 1.74 -14.93
N GLU A 41 -9.72 0.87 -14.28
CA GLU A 41 -10.46 -0.23 -14.91
C GLU A 41 -9.54 -1.19 -15.72
N ASP A 42 -8.24 -1.21 -15.41
CA ASP A 42 -7.23 -2.08 -16.04
C ASP A 42 -6.19 -2.50 -14.98
N TRP A 43 -5.25 -3.34 -15.39
CA TRP A 43 -4.17 -3.84 -14.55
C TRP A 43 -3.19 -2.73 -14.17
N GLU A 44 -2.68 -2.81 -12.94
CA GLU A 44 -1.45 -2.17 -12.53
C GLU A 44 -0.38 -3.24 -12.40
N TYR A 45 0.69 -3.09 -13.18
CA TYR A 45 1.88 -3.93 -13.10
C TYR A 45 2.83 -3.39 -12.05
N VAL A 46 3.41 -4.29 -11.28
CA VAL A 46 4.38 -3.99 -10.24
C VAL A 46 5.61 -4.88 -10.43
N ILE A 47 6.79 -4.26 -10.48
CA ILE A 47 8.06 -4.97 -10.67
C ILE A 47 9.15 -4.39 -9.77
N TYR A 48 10.04 -5.25 -9.26
CA TYR A 48 11.20 -4.85 -8.49
C TYR A 48 12.49 -5.01 -9.29
N GLY A 49 13.36 -4.01 -9.28
CA GLY A 49 14.66 -4.00 -9.97
C GLY A 49 14.59 -4.49 -11.41
N PRO A 50 13.75 -3.88 -12.27
CA PRO A 50 13.59 -4.32 -13.65
C PRO A 50 14.82 -3.99 -14.49
N SER A 51 15.20 -4.88 -15.40
CA SER A 51 16.18 -4.56 -16.44
C SER A 51 15.59 -3.61 -17.48
N LYS A 52 16.45 -2.98 -18.29
CA LYS A 52 16.02 -2.15 -19.42
C LYS A 52 15.17 -2.93 -20.42
N GLU A 53 15.50 -4.20 -20.65
CA GLU A 53 14.77 -5.09 -21.55
C GLU A 53 13.38 -5.43 -20.99
N GLU A 54 13.28 -5.69 -19.68
CA GLU A 54 11.99 -5.90 -18.99
C GLU A 54 11.12 -4.65 -19.09
N LEU A 55 11.67 -3.45 -18.84
CA LEU A 55 10.95 -2.18 -19.00
C LEU A 55 10.51 -1.94 -20.44
N ALA A 56 11.34 -2.25 -21.43
CA ALA A 56 10.98 -2.11 -22.83
C ALA A 56 9.82 -3.03 -23.22
N ALA A 57 9.82 -4.28 -22.74
CA ALA A 57 8.72 -5.23 -22.98
C ALA A 57 7.41 -4.76 -22.34
N VAL A 58 7.48 -4.21 -21.12
CA VAL A 58 6.31 -3.62 -20.45
C VAL A 58 5.82 -2.38 -21.21
N ALA A 59 6.72 -1.51 -21.68
CA ALA A 59 6.36 -0.32 -22.46
C ALA A 59 5.57 -0.67 -23.72
N GLU A 60 5.96 -1.71 -24.46
CA GLU A 60 5.20 -2.21 -25.61
C GLU A 60 3.81 -2.73 -25.25
N THR A 61 3.64 -3.27 -24.04
CA THR A 61 2.34 -3.71 -23.52
C THR A 61 1.46 -2.52 -23.16
N LEU A 62 2.02 -1.52 -22.46
CA LEU A 62 1.30 -0.28 -22.08
C LEU A 62 0.85 0.52 -23.30
N LYS A 63 1.62 0.53 -24.40
CA LYS A 63 1.18 1.14 -25.68
C LYS A 63 -0.11 0.53 -26.23
N LYS A 64 -0.33 -0.76 -26.01
CA LYS A 64 -1.55 -1.49 -26.45
C LYS A 64 -2.71 -1.34 -25.48
N HIS A 65 -2.41 -1.04 -24.22
CA HIS A 65 -3.37 -0.92 -23.12
C HIS A 65 -3.16 0.41 -22.38
N PRO A 66 -3.69 1.53 -22.92
CA PRO A 66 -3.35 2.88 -22.43
C PRO A 66 -3.82 3.18 -21.00
N ASN A 67 -4.76 2.39 -20.45
CA ASN A 67 -5.20 2.51 -19.07
C ASN A 67 -4.34 1.70 -18.08
N ARG A 68 -3.52 0.78 -18.59
CA ARG A 68 -2.59 -0.02 -17.80
C ARG A 68 -1.49 0.87 -17.23
N ARG A 69 -1.13 0.59 -15.98
CA ARG A 69 -0.07 1.31 -15.26
C ARG A 69 1.09 0.40 -14.91
N LEU A 70 2.24 1.01 -14.68
CA LEU A 70 3.43 0.36 -14.17
C LEU A 70 3.91 1.13 -12.94
N THR A 71 4.11 0.39 -11.85
CA THR A 71 4.80 0.84 -10.64
C THR A 71 6.08 0.02 -10.52
N ALA A 72 7.23 0.66 -10.63
CA ALA A 72 8.52 -0.01 -10.59
C ALA A 72 9.30 0.43 -9.34
N PHE A 73 9.78 -0.56 -8.58
CA PHE A 73 10.62 -0.35 -7.39
C PHE A 73 12.08 -0.59 -7.76
N ASP A 74 12.97 0.25 -7.25
CA ASP A 74 14.43 0.06 -7.36
C ASP A 74 15.12 0.74 -6.17
N ASP A 75 16.33 0.31 -5.85
CA ASP A 75 17.17 0.96 -4.84
C ASP A 75 17.64 2.36 -5.31
N SER A 76 17.61 2.61 -6.63
CA SER A 76 17.92 3.89 -7.26
C SER A 76 16.78 4.36 -8.17
N ALA A 77 15.86 5.15 -7.61
CA ALA A 77 14.78 5.79 -8.37
C ALA A 77 15.29 6.67 -9.51
N GLU A 78 16.40 7.41 -9.31
CA GLU A 78 16.99 8.26 -10.35
C GLU A 78 17.41 7.44 -11.58
N ASN A 79 18.11 6.33 -11.39
CA ASN A 79 18.53 5.46 -12.49
C ASN A 79 17.33 4.81 -13.19
N LEU A 80 16.34 4.37 -12.40
CA LEU A 80 15.11 3.79 -12.93
C LEU A 80 14.35 4.79 -13.82
N VAL A 81 14.26 6.06 -13.42
CA VAL A 81 13.64 7.13 -14.20
C VAL A 81 14.38 7.36 -15.53
N VAL A 82 15.72 7.36 -15.51
CA VAL A 82 16.51 7.49 -16.75
C VAL A 82 16.19 6.35 -17.71
N ILE A 83 16.24 5.10 -17.25
CA ILE A 83 15.98 3.92 -18.10
C ILE A 83 14.53 3.92 -18.60
N ALA A 84 13.56 4.27 -17.75
CA ALA A 84 12.16 4.36 -18.12
C ALA A 84 11.93 5.36 -19.28
N ASN A 85 12.56 6.54 -19.22
CA ASN A 85 12.50 7.53 -20.29
C ASN A 85 13.16 7.01 -21.58
N GLU A 86 14.28 6.31 -21.49
CA GLU A 86 14.97 5.74 -22.66
C GLU A 86 14.12 4.70 -23.42
N VAL A 87 13.26 3.95 -22.72
CA VAL A 87 12.34 2.99 -23.34
C VAL A 87 10.98 3.60 -23.71
N GLY A 88 10.80 4.90 -23.50
CA GLY A 88 9.61 5.65 -23.89
C GLY A 88 8.43 5.54 -22.92
N LEU A 89 8.68 5.21 -21.65
CA LEU A 89 7.68 5.34 -20.58
C LEU A 89 7.61 6.80 -20.10
N GLN A 90 6.41 7.25 -19.75
CA GLN A 90 6.19 8.54 -19.12
C GLN A 90 6.08 8.35 -17.60
N VAL A 91 7.01 8.94 -16.85
CA VAL A 91 6.98 8.92 -15.38
C VAL A 91 5.93 9.91 -14.87
N THR A 92 5.04 9.44 -14.00
CA THR A 92 3.97 10.25 -13.39
C THR A 92 4.22 10.61 -11.93
N ALA A 93 5.05 9.83 -11.24
CA ALA A 93 5.49 10.05 -9.86
C ALA A 93 6.84 9.34 -9.66
N ASP A 94 7.74 9.95 -8.90
CA ASP A 94 9.08 9.45 -8.59
C ASP A 94 9.52 9.78 -7.14
N ASP A 95 8.61 10.30 -6.33
CA ASP A 95 8.83 10.72 -4.94
C ASP A 95 8.23 9.75 -3.91
N GLU A 96 7.92 8.53 -4.34
CA GLU A 96 7.33 7.47 -3.51
C GLU A 96 8.40 6.48 -3.01
N ALA A 97 8.21 5.96 -1.79
CA ALA A 97 9.09 4.96 -1.22
C ALA A 97 8.30 3.90 -0.46
N LEU A 98 8.68 2.62 -0.62
CA LEU A 98 8.17 1.55 0.23
C LEU A 98 8.82 1.66 1.62
N MET A 99 8.01 1.95 2.63
CA MET A 99 8.46 2.00 4.01
C MET A 99 8.26 0.66 4.69
N VAL A 100 9.34 0.07 5.20
CA VAL A 100 9.28 -1.13 6.03
C VAL A 100 9.92 -0.85 7.37
N THR A 101 9.20 -1.18 8.44
CA THR A 101 9.69 -1.08 9.80
C THR A 101 9.51 -2.41 10.49
N LEU A 102 10.49 -2.79 11.33
CA LEU A 102 10.25 -3.84 12.28
C LEU A 102 9.21 -3.33 13.27
N GLU A 103 8.19 -4.14 13.50
CA GLU A 103 7.30 -3.92 14.61
C GLU A 103 8.12 -4.12 15.89
N ALA A 104 8.31 -3.05 16.66
CA ALA A 104 8.86 -3.23 17.99
C ALA A 104 7.83 -4.07 18.74
N VAL A 105 8.22 -5.26 19.22
CA VAL A 105 7.41 -6.11 20.09
C VAL A 105 7.03 -5.27 21.29
N HIS A 106 5.87 -4.65 21.22
CA HIS A 106 5.27 -3.96 22.32
C HIS A 106 4.09 -4.82 22.70
N ASP A 107 4.00 -5.18 23.97
CA ASP A 107 2.83 -5.81 24.56
C ASP A 107 1.72 -4.73 24.58
N VAL A 108 1.16 -4.40 23.41
CA VAL A 108 0.20 -3.29 23.26
C VAL A 108 -1.20 -3.87 23.31
N GLU A 109 -1.90 -3.53 24.38
CA GLU A 109 -3.36 -3.50 24.39
C GLU A 109 -3.85 -2.58 23.25
N VAL A 110 -5.08 -2.78 22.76
CA VAL A 110 -5.67 -1.83 21.78
C VAL A 110 -5.52 -0.43 22.37
N PRO A 111 -4.87 0.53 21.68
CA PRO A 111 -4.75 1.87 22.21
C PRO A 111 -6.14 2.41 22.47
N LEU A 112 -6.32 3.11 23.60
CA LEU A 112 -7.55 3.84 23.82
C LEU A 112 -7.70 4.90 22.72
N PRO A 113 -8.93 5.16 22.25
CA PRO A 113 -9.14 6.27 21.34
C PRO A 113 -8.72 7.58 22.03
N ALA A 114 -8.33 8.57 21.23
CA ALA A 114 -8.07 9.91 21.76
C ALA A 114 -9.36 10.48 22.36
N ASP A 115 -9.25 11.35 23.37
CA ASP A 115 -10.41 11.99 24.02
C ASP A 115 -11.38 12.60 22.98
N GLY A 116 -12.67 12.28 23.10
CA GLY A 116 -13.71 12.74 22.20
C GLY A 116 -13.80 11.97 20.88
N PHE A 117 -13.15 10.81 20.77
CA PHE A 117 -13.22 9.93 19.61
C PHE A 117 -13.59 8.50 19.99
N VAL A 118 -14.15 7.77 19.02
CA VAL A 118 -14.47 6.35 19.10
C VAL A 118 -13.91 5.60 17.90
N PHE A 119 -13.43 4.38 18.14
CA PHE A 119 -13.04 3.47 17.06
C PHE A 119 -14.25 2.73 16.50
N GLN A 120 -14.25 2.57 15.19
CA GLN A 120 -15.03 1.54 14.51
C GLN A 120 -14.06 0.63 13.76
N ILE A 121 -14.16 -0.67 14.02
CA ILE A 121 -13.25 -1.68 13.49
C ILE A 121 -14.06 -2.77 12.81
N GLU A 122 -13.86 -2.91 11.51
CA GLU A 122 -14.42 -3.98 10.69
C GLU A 122 -13.31 -4.95 10.31
N ARG A 123 -13.61 -6.25 10.34
CA ARG A 123 -12.63 -7.32 10.17
C ARG A 123 -13.18 -8.40 9.25
N ASP A 124 -12.33 -8.87 8.34
CA ASP A 124 -12.63 -9.98 7.45
C ASP A 124 -11.36 -10.80 7.16
N GLY A 125 -11.29 -12.01 7.72
CA GLY A 125 -10.19 -12.94 7.51
C GLY A 125 -8.85 -12.36 7.96
N THR A 126 -7.98 -12.01 7.01
CA THR A 126 -6.67 -11.38 7.25
C THR A 126 -6.68 -9.86 7.05
N HIS A 127 -7.86 -9.27 6.81
CA HIS A 127 -8.03 -7.85 6.51
C HIS A 127 -8.78 -7.15 7.64
N ALA A 128 -8.44 -5.89 7.88
CA ALA A 128 -9.21 -5.03 8.76
C ALA A 128 -9.31 -3.61 8.18
N TYR A 129 -10.45 -2.99 8.41
CA TYR A 129 -10.68 -1.56 8.25
C TYR A 129 -10.85 -0.94 9.64
N VAL A 130 -10.09 0.10 9.91
CA VAL A 130 -10.17 0.88 11.16
C VAL A 130 -10.54 2.30 10.80
N SER A 131 -11.53 2.86 11.49
CA SER A 131 -11.87 4.27 11.42
C SER A 131 -12.02 4.84 12.82
N LEU A 132 -11.76 6.15 12.92
CA LEU A 132 -11.88 6.94 14.13
C LEU A 132 -12.86 8.08 13.84
N HIS A 133 -13.86 8.22 14.70
CA HIS A 133 -14.95 9.18 14.56
C HIS A 133 -15.08 10.03 15.82
N PRO A 134 -15.44 11.32 15.71
CA PRO A 134 -15.83 12.10 16.87
C PRO A 134 -17.03 11.50 17.60
N GLU A 135 -17.02 11.50 18.93
CA GLU A 135 -18.14 11.01 19.75
C GLU A 135 -19.44 11.76 19.49
N ASP A 136 -19.35 13.03 19.09
CA ASP A 136 -20.49 13.88 18.78
C ASP A 136 -20.98 13.77 17.32
N ASN A 137 -20.27 13.03 16.47
CA ASN A 137 -20.65 12.79 15.08
C ASN A 137 -20.01 11.50 14.51
N GLU A 138 -20.69 10.37 14.71
CA GLU A 138 -20.23 9.04 14.25
C GLU A 138 -20.25 8.86 12.73
N GLU A 139 -20.84 9.78 11.95
CA GLU A 139 -20.79 9.74 10.48
C GLU A 139 -19.51 10.39 9.93
N LEU A 140 -18.83 11.20 10.76
CA LEU A 140 -17.63 11.93 10.36
C LEU A 140 -16.36 11.11 10.63
N VAL A 141 -15.75 10.59 9.57
CA VAL A 141 -14.46 9.90 9.66
C VAL A 141 -13.32 10.91 9.87
N ALA A 142 -12.78 10.98 11.08
CA ALA A 142 -11.63 11.83 11.41
C ALA A 142 -10.31 11.23 10.91
N ALA A 143 -10.17 9.91 11.00
CA ALA A 143 -9.06 9.15 10.44
C ALA A 143 -9.48 7.73 10.09
N SER A 144 -8.83 7.10 9.12
CA SER A 144 -9.09 5.71 8.76
C SER A 144 -7.87 5.04 8.15
N GLY A 145 -7.92 3.71 8.07
CA GLY A 145 -6.88 2.90 7.44
C GLY A 145 -7.35 1.48 7.17
N HIS A 146 -6.73 0.86 6.16
CA HIS A 146 -6.85 -0.56 5.89
C HIS A 146 -5.54 -1.25 6.22
N VAL A 147 -5.64 -2.54 6.54
CA VAL A 147 -4.47 -3.36 6.80
C VAL A 147 -4.76 -4.81 6.42
N SER A 148 -3.76 -5.46 5.83
CA SER A 148 -3.77 -6.88 5.48
C SER A 148 -2.58 -7.60 6.09
N ALA A 149 -2.83 -8.74 6.74
CA ALA A 149 -1.79 -9.64 7.22
C ALA A 149 -1.39 -10.63 6.11
N VAL A 150 -0.15 -10.53 5.61
CA VAL A 150 0.36 -11.42 4.55
C VAL A 150 1.79 -11.85 4.87
N ASN A 151 2.06 -13.15 4.90
CA ASN A 151 3.40 -13.72 5.13
C ASN A 151 4.14 -13.15 6.36
N GLY A 152 3.41 -12.84 7.44
CA GLY A 152 3.99 -12.24 8.64
C GLY A 152 4.24 -10.73 8.57
N PHE A 153 3.78 -10.07 7.50
CA PHE A 153 3.80 -8.61 7.36
C PHE A 153 2.41 -8.00 7.57
N ALA A 154 2.43 -6.80 8.14
CA ALA A 154 1.32 -5.88 8.20
C ALA A 154 1.38 -4.91 7.00
N ILE A 155 0.51 -5.10 6.01
CA ILE A 155 0.47 -4.22 4.84
C ILE A 155 -0.61 -3.17 5.04
N PHE A 156 -0.20 -1.95 5.36
CA PHE A 156 -1.11 -0.81 5.53
C PHE A 156 -1.44 -0.15 4.19
N ASP A 157 -2.72 0.19 4.01
CA ASP A 157 -3.22 0.90 2.84
C ASP A 157 -4.20 2.00 3.27
N ARG A 158 -4.25 3.09 2.49
CA ARG A 158 -5.20 4.21 2.69
C ARG A 158 -5.27 4.72 4.12
N ILE A 159 -4.10 4.90 4.76
CA ILE A 159 -4.01 5.63 6.03
C ILE A 159 -4.28 7.11 5.76
N ILE A 160 -5.47 7.57 6.12
CA ILE A 160 -5.97 8.91 5.81
C ILE A 160 -6.37 9.60 7.12
N THR A 161 -6.04 10.88 7.23
CA THR A 161 -6.56 11.77 8.28
C THR A 161 -7.27 12.94 7.61
N GLY A 162 -8.52 13.17 8.00
CA GLY A 162 -9.35 14.27 7.51
C GLY A 162 -8.65 15.62 7.73
N ALA A 163 -8.84 16.56 6.82
CA ALA A 163 -8.07 17.80 6.76
C ALA A 163 -8.05 18.56 8.11
N ASP A 164 -9.19 18.65 8.77
CA ASP A 164 -9.36 19.36 10.05
C ASP A 164 -8.75 18.62 11.26
N PHE A 165 -8.42 17.34 11.09
CA PHE A 165 -7.91 16.46 12.13
C PHE A 165 -6.41 16.12 11.97
N ARG A 166 -5.76 16.66 10.94
CA ARG A 166 -4.32 16.43 10.68
C ARG A 166 -3.45 16.96 11.81
N ARG A 167 -2.24 16.39 11.93
CA ARG A 167 -1.21 16.77 12.92
C ARG A 167 -1.62 16.56 14.38
N ARG A 168 -2.60 15.69 14.64
CA ARG A 168 -3.05 15.29 15.99
C ARG A 168 -2.63 13.86 16.38
N GLY A 169 -1.80 13.20 15.56
CA GLY A 169 -1.35 11.82 15.80
C GLY A 169 -2.37 10.73 15.45
N LEU A 170 -3.52 11.08 14.86
CA LEU A 170 -4.60 10.11 14.59
C LEU A 170 -4.19 9.02 13.59
N GLY A 171 -3.37 9.32 12.58
CA GLY A 171 -2.85 8.29 11.66
C GLY A 171 -2.01 7.23 12.37
N THR A 172 -1.15 7.64 13.31
CA THR A 172 -0.38 6.71 14.16
C THR A 172 -1.30 5.89 15.05
N LEU A 173 -2.37 6.50 15.57
CA LEU A 173 -3.35 5.81 16.39
C LEU A 173 -4.11 4.72 15.60
N ILE A 174 -4.50 5.01 14.34
CA ILE A 174 -5.08 4.03 13.41
C ILE A 174 -4.13 2.85 13.19
N MET A 175 -2.86 3.10 12.88
CA MET A 175 -1.88 2.02 12.67
C MET A 175 -1.71 1.14 13.91
N ARG A 176 -1.75 1.73 15.11
CA ARG A 176 -1.63 1.00 16.39
C ARG A 176 -2.87 0.20 16.76
N ALA A 177 -4.06 0.62 16.32
CA ALA A 177 -5.32 -0.05 16.63
C ALA A 177 -5.39 -1.49 16.08
N TRP A 178 -4.55 -1.81 15.10
CA TRP A 178 -4.48 -3.14 14.52
C TRP A 178 -3.52 -4.10 15.21
N LEU A 179 -2.45 -3.61 15.86
CA LEU A 179 -1.37 -4.45 16.43
C LEU A 179 -1.84 -5.62 17.33
N PRO A 180 -2.93 -5.52 18.12
CA PRO A 180 -3.38 -6.63 18.98
C PRO A 180 -3.90 -7.87 18.23
N TRP A 181 -3.97 -7.85 16.89
CA TRP A 181 -4.53 -8.94 16.06
C TRP A 181 -3.57 -10.11 15.78
N HIS A 182 -2.27 -9.95 16.03
CA HIS A 182 -1.25 -10.96 15.72
C HIS A 182 -0.94 -11.96 16.86
N ARG A 183 -1.94 -12.28 17.71
CA ARG A 183 -1.84 -13.36 18.72
C ARG A 183 -2.82 -14.49 18.45
#